data_AF-A0A7S0M759-F1
#
_entry.id   AF-A0A7S0M759-F1
#
_cell.length_a   1.000
_cell.length_b   1.000
_cell.length_c   1.000
_cell.angle_alpha   90.00
_cell.angle_beta   90.00
_cell.angle_gamma   90.00
#
_symmetry.space_group_name_H-M   'P 1'
#
loop_
_entity.id
_entity.type
_entity.pdbx_description
1 polymer ?
#
loop_
_entity_poly.entity_id
_entity_poly.type
_entity_poly.pdbx_seq_one_letter_code
_entity_poly.pdbx_strand_id
1 'polypeptide(L)'
;MVSRSSVIMAAAAATCLLALCSSPVECGTSARMSLLSKPSDRMSGASSLKSILTQPSRLSLRGGAPVAEAVKTDGPKLQIVFVSAEIAPWSVTGGLGAVCDGLPRAMAKQGHRVMSIAPRYDQYYDAWDTEFTAEVPMGDVMTTVRFFHAFKKGVDRVFVDHPLFLEKVWGQTKQKLYGPKWGKDYEDNQLRFAMFCKAALIATQKLSLGGYSYGENVVFVANDWHAALLPMYLQVARAKGEGWQNAKCSMLLHNLAFQGRFPSDPKAAERLHLPKDIVESMRIVQPLKVGKQKKQTKGLKSREEVPNPAIECLNFIMGGIKACDSILTVSPGYAKEVAASPEKGCELEDIIKEKGITGILNGVEDIVKPDNDELGLEVLYNASSLEKKLEVKAMMQEAQGFAVDPKVPLFVFMGRLDAQKGVDILFQAVEAVLESGPEAQFVFMGSGIEELEEVASELEAKYPANFKAVLSFKGQEK
;
A
#
# COMPACT_ATOMS: atom_id res chain seq x y z
N MET A 1 -5.55 31.82 -10.49
CA MET A 1 -4.49 31.55 -9.50
C MET A 1 -4.58 30.08 -9.13
N VAL A 2 -3.48 29.32 -9.27
CA VAL A 2 -3.49 27.85 -9.14
C VAL A 2 -3.16 27.44 -7.71
N SER A 3 -4.04 26.67 -7.06
CA SER A 3 -3.83 26.21 -5.67
C SER A 3 -2.86 25.03 -5.61
N ARG A 4 -1.85 25.11 -4.75
CA ARG A 4 -0.78 24.11 -4.56
C ARG A 4 -1.24 23.00 -3.60
N SER A 5 -2.12 22.09 -4.04
CA SER A 5 -2.77 21.12 -3.12
C SER A 5 -2.88 19.68 -3.67
N SER A 6 -1.89 19.18 -4.42
CA SER A 6 -1.97 17.82 -5.01
C SER A 6 -0.64 17.03 -5.05
N VAL A 7 0.37 17.40 -4.26
CA VAL A 7 1.68 16.73 -4.22
C VAL A 7 2.21 16.61 -2.79
N ILE A 8 1.45 15.98 -1.88
CA ILE A 8 1.98 15.48 -0.60
C ILE A 8 1.25 14.16 -0.27
N MET A 9 1.89 13.03 -0.58
CA MET A 9 1.50 11.71 -0.03
C MET A 9 2.70 10.77 0.18
N ALA A 10 3.91 11.32 0.13
CA ALA A 10 5.15 10.64 0.48
C ALA A 10 6.05 11.65 1.17
N ALA A 11 6.49 11.30 2.39
CA ALA A 11 7.05 12.18 3.43
C ALA A 11 6.12 13.32 3.89
N ALA A 12 5.82 13.31 5.18
CA ALA A 12 5.35 14.44 5.97
C ALA A 12 5.84 14.20 7.40
N ALA A 13 6.65 15.14 7.91
CA ALA A 13 7.03 15.25 9.31
C ALA A 13 7.75 16.60 9.50
N ALA A 14 7.02 17.67 9.81
CA ALA A 14 7.52 18.84 10.53
C ALA A 14 6.42 19.88 10.84
N THR A 15 6.64 20.59 11.95
CA THR A 15 6.00 21.86 12.36
C THR A 15 4.51 21.82 12.78
N CYS A 16 4.28 21.62 14.09
CA CYS A 16 3.11 22.20 14.77
C CYS A 16 3.44 22.58 16.23
N LEU A 17 3.86 23.82 16.45
CA LEU A 17 4.01 24.39 17.79
C LEU A 17 3.70 25.89 17.73
N LEU A 18 2.45 26.27 18.03
CA LEU A 18 2.03 27.62 18.41
C LEU A 18 0.54 27.66 18.83
N ALA A 19 0.21 26.97 19.92
CA ALA A 19 -1.00 27.23 20.70
C ALA A 19 -0.79 26.80 22.15
N LEU A 20 -0.97 27.73 23.09
CA LEU A 20 -0.77 27.66 24.56
C LEU A 20 0.55 28.24 25.09
N CYS A 21 0.61 29.57 25.18
CA CYS A 21 1.00 30.30 26.41
C CYS A 21 0.94 31.82 26.15
N SER A 22 -0.18 32.44 26.54
CA SER A 22 -0.36 33.90 26.47
C SER A 22 -0.21 34.52 27.86
N SER A 23 0.88 35.23 28.13
CA SER A 23 0.96 36.36 29.08
C SER A 23 2.31 37.08 28.95
N PRO A 24 2.37 38.42 29.04
CA PRO A 24 3.57 39.20 28.68
C PRO A 24 4.42 39.62 29.89
N VAL A 25 5.73 39.79 29.65
CA VAL A 25 6.59 40.70 30.43
C VAL A 25 7.50 41.47 29.47
N GLU A 26 7.48 42.79 29.57
CA GLU A 26 8.35 43.69 28.81
C GLU A 26 9.75 43.79 29.44
N CYS A 27 10.81 43.84 28.63
CA CYS A 27 11.90 44.80 28.82
C CYS A 27 12.70 44.94 27.51
N GLY A 28 13.18 46.15 27.21
CA GLY A 28 13.81 46.48 25.93
C GLY A 28 15.31 46.77 26.01
N THR A 29 15.81 47.43 24.95
CA THR A 29 17.20 47.85 24.68
C THR A 29 18.18 46.70 24.37
N SER A 30 18.89 46.60 23.23
CA SER A 30 19.54 47.54 22.30
C SER A 30 21.06 47.68 22.53
N ALA A 31 21.82 47.27 21.50
CA ALA A 31 23.06 47.89 20.98
C ALA A 31 24.40 47.10 20.98
N ARG A 32 25.02 47.12 19.79
CA ARG A 32 26.47 47.19 19.44
C ARG A 32 27.40 45.95 19.44
N MET A 33 27.59 45.44 18.21
CA MET A 33 28.87 45.38 17.46
C MET A 33 30.22 45.64 18.16
N SER A 34 31.17 44.70 18.02
CA SER A 34 32.49 44.83 17.33
C SER A 34 33.21 43.46 17.35
N LEU A 35 33.57 42.80 16.24
CA LEU A 35 34.71 43.04 15.32
C LEU A 35 36.12 42.99 15.96
N LEU A 36 36.93 42.01 15.50
CA LEU A 36 38.42 41.85 15.48
C LEU A 36 38.72 40.33 15.62
N SER A 37 39.66 39.63 14.97
CA SER A 37 40.53 39.76 13.79
C SER A 37 41.44 38.51 13.79
N LYS A 38 41.76 37.93 12.62
CA LYS A 38 42.77 36.85 12.40
C LYS A 38 44.21 37.35 12.70
N PRO A 39 45.33 36.56 12.63
CA PRO A 39 45.60 35.24 12.01
C PRO A 39 46.26 34.23 13.01
N SER A 40 47.12 33.23 12.73
CA SER A 40 47.89 32.73 11.55
C SER A 40 48.29 31.22 11.67
N ASP A 41 49.05 30.71 10.68
CA ASP A 41 50.00 29.56 10.75
C ASP A 41 49.46 28.11 10.85
N ARG A 42 50.18 27.06 10.42
CA ARG A 42 51.10 26.81 9.27
C ARG A 42 51.48 25.31 9.31
N MET A 43 51.65 24.65 8.14
CA MET A 43 52.50 23.44 7.96
C MET A 43 52.12 22.17 8.78
N SER A 44 52.68 20.96 8.59
CA SER A 44 53.11 20.23 7.36
C SER A 44 53.48 18.77 7.72
N GLY A 45 53.13 17.80 6.87
CA GLY A 45 53.64 16.41 6.91
C GLY A 45 53.16 15.55 8.09
N ALA A 46 53.39 14.23 8.14
CA ALA A 46 53.75 13.21 7.15
C ALA A 46 53.88 11.85 7.89
N SER A 47 53.76 10.75 7.15
CA SER A 47 54.27 9.39 7.47
C SER A 47 53.54 8.49 8.51
N SER A 48 52.93 7.44 7.96
CA SER A 48 53.20 6.02 8.24
C SER A 48 53.12 5.46 9.68
N LEU A 49 52.09 4.65 9.92
CA LEU A 49 52.25 3.37 10.61
C LEU A 49 51.60 2.23 9.81
N LYS A 50 52.26 1.06 9.81
CA LYS A 50 51.86 -0.13 9.05
C LYS A 50 51.03 -1.09 9.90
N SER A 51 50.28 -1.91 9.17
CA SER A 51 50.06 -3.34 9.40
C SER A 51 48.73 -3.80 10.01
N ILE A 52 48.13 -4.75 9.28
CA ILE A 52 47.38 -5.92 9.77
C ILE A 52 46.18 -5.63 10.67
N LEU A 53 44.99 -5.69 10.06
CA LEU A 53 43.85 -6.44 10.61
C LEU A 53 42.81 -6.72 9.53
N THR A 54 42.46 -8.00 9.39
CA THR A 54 41.19 -8.58 8.87
C THR A 54 40.58 -8.09 7.55
N GLN A 55 40.32 -9.05 6.66
CA GLN A 55 39.40 -8.89 5.52
C GLN A 55 38.03 -8.36 6.00
N PRO A 56 37.51 -7.26 5.43
CA PRO A 56 36.09 -6.98 5.57
C PRO A 56 35.33 -7.99 4.70
N SER A 57 34.47 -8.77 5.35
CA SER A 57 33.47 -9.56 4.66
C SER A 57 32.67 -8.65 3.73
N ARG A 58 32.68 -8.95 2.42
CA ARG A 58 31.81 -8.26 1.46
C ARG A 58 30.35 -8.67 1.72
N LEU A 59 29.73 -8.04 2.71
CA LEU A 59 28.30 -7.81 2.73
C LEU A 59 27.96 -7.03 1.46
N SER A 60 27.56 -7.75 0.41
CA SER A 60 27.05 -7.10 -0.80
C SER A 60 25.71 -6.46 -0.45
N LEU A 61 25.75 -5.17 -0.11
CA LEU A 61 24.57 -4.33 -0.11
C LEU A 61 24.00 -4.34 -1.54
N ARG A 62 23.02 -5.21 -1.79
CA ARG A 62 22.22 -5.23 -3.02
C ARG A 62 21.29 -4.01 -2.98
N GLY A 63 21.88 -2.84 -3.18
CA GLY A 63 21.28 -1.52 -3.04
C GLY A 63 21.89 -0.54 -4.03
N GLY A 64 21.93 -0.95 -5.30
CA GLY A 64 22.40 -0.14 -6.42
C GLY A 64 21.59 -0.50 -7.65
N ALA A 65 20.42 0.12 -7.81
CA ALA A 65 19.78 0.16 -9.11
C ALA A 65 20.68 0.98 -10.05
N PRO A 66 20.90 0.57 -11.31
CA PRO A 66 21.45 1.49 -12.29
C PRO A 66 20.49 2.69 -12.39
N VAL A 67 21.04 3.88 -12.63
CA VAL A 67 20.23 5.05 -12.97
C VAL A 67 19.47 4.69 -14.25
N ALA A 68 18.19 4.37 -14.10
CA ALA A 68 17.36 3.95 -15.21
C ALA A 68 17.04 5.18 -16.06
N GLU A 69 17.91 5.47 -17.03
CA GLU A 69 17.48 6.17 -18.24
C GLU A 69 16.19 5.50 -18.71
N ALA A 70 15.14 6.30 -18.91
CA ALA A 70 13.86 5.79 -19.33
C ALA A 70 14.05 5.01 -20.64
N VAL A 71 13.95 3.68 -20.57
CA VAL A 71 14.13 2.80 -21.72
C VAL A 71 13.10 3.25 -22.75
N LYS A 72 13.58 3.89 -23.83
CA LYS A 72 12.77 4.18 -25.00
C LYS A 72 12.45 2.85 -25.64
N THR A 73 11.28 2.31 -25.33
CA THR A 73 10.78 1.13 -25.98
C THR A 73 10.16 1.55 -27.31
N ASP A 74 10.85 1.25 -28.42
CA ASP A 74 10.30 1.36 -29.79
C ASP A 74 9.19 0.30 -30.06
N GLY A 75 8.47 -0.09 -29.01
CA GLY A 75 7.40 -1.07 -29.05
C GLY A 75 6.04 -0.45 -29.42
N PRO A 76 5.04 -1.29 -29.73
CA PRO A 76 3.70 -0.82 -30.04
C PRO A 76 3.09 -0.08 -28.83
N LYS A 77 2.43 1.05 -29.08
CA LYS A 77 1.68 1.77 -28.06
C LYS A 77 0.43 0.96 -27.67
N LEU A 78 0.38 0.50 -26.42
CA LEU A 78 -0.73 -0.27 -25.89
C LEU A 78 -1.78 0.62 -25.22
N GLN A 79 -2.99 0.08 -25.09
CA GLN A 79 -4.01 0.57 -24.17
C GLN A 79 -4.00 -0.33 -22.93
N ILE A 80 -3.73 0.24 -21.76
CA ILE A 80 -3.51 -0.50 -20.52
C ILE A 80 -4.54 -0.05 -19.47
N VAL A 81 -5.25 -1.00 -18.87
CA VAL A 81 -6.30 -0.73 -17.88
C VAL A 81 -5.98 -1.43 -16.57
N PHE A 82 -5.58 -0.64 -15.57
CA PHE A 82 -5.39 -1.12 -14.21
C PHE A 82 -6.75 -1.15 -13.50
N VAL A 83 -7.05 -2.25 -12.82
CA VAL A 83 -8.28 -2.39 -12.01
C VAL A 83 -7.87 -2.79 -10.60
N SER A 84 -8.21 -1.95 -9.61
CA SER A 84 -7.77 -2.11 -8.22
C SER A 84 -8.83 -1.57 -7.25
N ALA A 85 -8.78 -2.02 -5.99
CA ALA A 85 -9.59 -1.40 -4.92
C ALA A 85 -8.97 -0.12 -4.35
N GLU A 86 -7.69 0.14 -4.61
CA GLU A 86 -6.97 1.32 -4.11
C GLU A 86 -6.24 2.05 -5.24
N ILE A 87 -6.28 3.39 -5.20
CA ILE A 87 -5.46 4.29 -6.03
C ILE A 87 -5.11 5.51 -5.17
N ALA A 88 -3.82 5.78 -4.97
CA ALA A 88 -3.36 7.00 -4.30
C ALA A 88 -3.62 8.25 -5.19
N PRO A 89 -3.99 9.41 -4.60
CA PRO A 89 -4.16 9.66 -3.17
C PRO A 89 -5.59 9.41 -2.62
N TRP A 90 -6.51 8.90 -3.45
CA TRP A 90 -7.94 8.84 -3.15
C TRP A 90 -8.37 7.70 -2.20
N SER A 91 -7.76 6.53 -2.34
CA SER A 91 -8.03 5.36 -1.50
C SER A 91 -6.76 4.56 -1.29
N VAL A 92 -6.29 4.51 -0.03
CA VAL A 92 -5.02 3.87 0.35
C VAL A 92 -5.16 3.23 1.74
N THR A 93 -4.81 1.94 1.85
CA THR A 93 -4.58 1.23 3.13
C THR A 93 -3.15 0.71 3.24
N GLY A 94 -2.42 0.66 2.13
CA GLY A 94 -1.02 0.24 2.09
C GLY A 94 -0.39 0.39 0.69
N GLY A 95 0.55 -0.49 0.38
CA GLY A 95 1.35 -0.39 -0.86
C GLY A 95 0.55 -0.54 -2.17
N LEU A 96 -0.63 -1.16 -2.14
CA LEU A 96 -1.48 -1.36 -3.32
C LEU A 96 -1.83 -0.01 -3.98
N GLY A 97 -2.38 0.94 -3.22
CA GLY A 97 -2.74 2.26 -3.75
C GLY A 97 -1.55 3.05 -4.32
N ALA A 98 -0.36 2.90 -3.73
CA ALA A 98 0.87 3.53 -4.22
C ALA A 98 1.34 2.94 -5.55
N VAL A 99 1.34 1.61 -5.70
CA VAL A 99 1.68 0.95 -6.98
C VAL A 99 0.64 1.32 -8.05
N CYS A 100 -0.64 1.31 -7.70
CA CYS A 100 -1.73 1.68 -8.60
C CYS A 100 -1.78 3.19 -8.94
N ASP A 101 -1.04 4.06 -8.25
CA ASP A 101 -0.75 5.41 -8.75
C ASP A 101 0.52 5.45 -9.61
N GLY A 102 1.67 5.01 -9.06
CA GLY A 102 2.99 5.20 -9.67
C GLY A 102 3.23 4.40 -10.95
N LEU A 103 2.85 3.13 -11.01
CA LEU A 103 3.09 2.27 -12.18
C LEU A 103 2.28 2.71 -13.41
N PRO A 104 0.98 3.04 -13.31
CA PRO A 104 0.23 3.63 -14.43
C PRO A 104 0.86 4.92 -14.98
N ARG A 105 1.40 5.78 -14.10
CA ARG A 105 2.08 7.01 -14.52
C ARG A 105 3.39 6.73 -15.25
N ALA A 106 4.16 5.74 -14.82
CA ALA A 106 5.37 5.32 -15.53
C ALA A 106 5.04 4.77 -16.93
N MET A 107 3.97 3.97 -17.06
CA MET A 107 3.49 3.47 -18.35
C MET A 107 2.98 4.59 -19.26
N ALA A 108 2.27 5.58 -18.73
CA ALA A 108 1.82 6.75 -19.48
C ALA A 108 2.99 7.63 -19.97
N LYS A 109 4.05 7.79 -19.16
CA LYS A 109 5.29 8.47 -19.57
C LYS A 109 5.97 7.78 -20.78
N GLN A 110 5.79 6.46 -20.93
CA GLN A 110 6.27 5.70 -22.11
C GLN A 110 5.34 5.80 -23.33
N GLY A 111 4.30 6.64 -23.27
CA GLY A 111 3.40 6.91 -24.41
C GLY A 111 2.32 5.86 -24.65
N HIS A 112 2.07 4.96 -23.68
CA HIS A 112 0.88 4.11 -23.66
C HIS A 112 -0.35 4.92 -23.24
N ARG A 113 -1.54 4.52 -23.70
CA ARG A 113 -2.81 5.08 -23.21
C ARG A 113 -3.18 4.29 -21.95
N VAL A 114 -3.27 4.94 -20.79
CA VAL A 114 -3.40 4.25 -19.51
C VAL A 114 -4.60 4.74 -18.72
N MET A 115 -5.45 3.79 -18.32
CA MET A 115 -6.56 4.01 -17.40
C MET A 115 -6.32 3.26 -16.09
N SER A 116 -6.87 3.78 -14.99
CA SER A 116 -6.98 3.08 -13.71
C SER A 116 -8.40 3.21 -13.18
N ILE A 117 -9.03 2.08 -12.90
CA ILE A 117 -10.40 2.00 -12.43
C ILE A 117 -10.39 1.52 -10.98
N ALA A 118 -11.03 2.27 -10.09
CA ALA A 118 -11.26 1.89 -8.70
C ALA A 118 -12.68 2.26 -8.23
N PRO A 119 -13.14 1.79 -7.06
CA PRO A 119 -14.39 2.26 -6.50
C PRO A 119 -14.31 3.69 -5.96
N ARG A 120 -15.42 4.43 -5.99
CA ARG A 120 -15.53 5.77 -5.39
C ARG A 120 -15.96 5.65 -3.93
N TYR A 121 -14.97 5.65 -3.02
CA TYR A 121 -15.24 5.52 -1.58
C TYR A 121 -15.60 6.85 -0.91
N ASP A 122 -15.30 7.99 -1.53
CA ASP A 122 -15.53 9.32 -0.96
C ASP A 122 -15.85 10.34 -2.06
N GLN A 123 -16.31 11.53 -1.67
CA GLN A 123 -16.62 12.61 -2.60
C GLN A 123 -15.34 13.36 -3.02
N TYR A 124 -14.52 12.70 -3.85
CA TYR A 124 -13.26 13.23 -4.36
C TYR A 124 -13.46 14.57 -5.10
N TYR A 125 -12.85 15.64 -4.59
CA TYR A 125 -13.05 17.03 -5.04
C TYR A 125 -12.55 17.31 -6.48
N ASP A 126 -11.67 16.45 -6.96
CA ASP A 126 -10.95 16.54 -8.22
C ASP A 126 -11.42 15.53 -9.28
N ALA A 127 -12.47 14.76 -8.97
CA ALA A 127 -13.13 13.84 -9.89
C ALA A 127 -14.52 14.37 -10.24
N TRP A 128 -14.79 14.56 -11.54
CA TRP A 128 -16.08 15.02 -12.04
C TRP A 128 -16.97 13.85 -12.45
N ASP A 129 -18.30 14.02 -12.34
CA ASP A 129 -19.24 13.04 -12.88
C ASP A 129 -19.12 13.05 -14.42
N THR A 130 -19.13 11.88 -15.06
CA THR A 130 -19.07 11.77 -16.52
C THR A 130 -20.46 11.78 -17.17
N GLU A 131 -21.52 11.85 -16.35
CA GLU A 131 -22.94 11.69 -16.74
C GLU A 131 -23.27 10.30 -17.33
N PHE A 132 -22.27 9.45 -17.55
CA PHE A 132 -22.44 8.09 -18.02
C PHE A 132 -22.84 7.17 -16.87
N THR A 133 -23.92 6.43 -17.09
CA THR A 133 -24.44 5.41 -16.17
C THR A 133 -24.47 4.05 -16.84
N ALA A 134 -24.43 2.99 -16.03
CA ALA A 134 -24.58 1.62 -16.53
C ALA A 134 -25.34 0.74 -15.54
N GLU A 135 -26.21 -0.11 -16.09
CA GLU A 135 -26.81 -1.22 -15.34
C GLU A 135 -25.80 -2.36 -15.22
N VAL A 136 -25.53 -2.77 -13.97
CA VAL A 136 -24.65 -3.89 -13.63
C VAL A 136 -25.35 -4.86 -12.69
N PRO A 137 -25.14 -6.18 -12.85
CA PRO A 137 -25.66 -7.14 -11.89
C PRO A 137 -24.90 -7.07 -10.57
N MET A 138 -25.63 -7.21 -9.47
CA MET A 138 -25.09 -7.39 -8.13
C MET A 138 -25.89 -8.49 -7.41
N GLY A 139 -25.41 -9.73 -7.47
CA GLY A 139 -26.15 -10.86 -6.92
C GLY A 139 -27.45 -11.10 -7.70
N ASP A 140 -28.56 -11.13 -6.96
CA ASP A 140 -29.89 -11.42 -7.49
C ASP A 140 -30.62 -10.18 -8.06
N VAL A 141 -29.98 -8.99 -8.06
CA VAL A 141 -30.55 -7.71 -8.57
C VAL A 141 -29.67 -7.04 -9.61
N MET A 142 -30.26 -6.18 -10.44
CA MET A 142 -29.55 -5.17 -11.23
C MET A 142 -29.45 -3.86 -10.44
N THR A 143 -28.36 -3.13 -10.60
CA THR A 143 -28.16 -1.81 -10.00
C THR A 143 -27.47 -0.86 -10.97
N THR A 144 -27.82 0.43 -10.88
CA THR A 144 -27.18 1.49 -11.64
C THR A 144 -25.86 1.92 -10.97
N VAL A 145 -24.77 1.92 -11.72
CA VAL A 145 -23.52 2.60 -11.34
C VAL A 145 -23.32 3.86 -12.16
N ARG A 146 -22.65 4.85 -11.58
CA ARG A 146 -22.12 6.02 -12.31
C ARG A 146 -20.60 5.97 -12.37
N PHE A 147 -20.02 6.73 -13.30
CA PHE A 147 -18.57 6.81 -13.45
C PHE A 147 -18.11 8.25 -13.26
N PHE A 148 -17.19 8.46 -12.33
CA PHE A 148 -16.49 9.73 -12.15
C PHE A 148 -15.11 9.64 -12.80
N HIS A 149 -14.59 10.74 -13.32
CA HIS A 149 -13.29 10.78 -14.02
C HIS A 149 -12.40 11.89 -13.46
N ALA A 150 -11.09 11.62 -13.43
CA ALA A 150 -10.05 12.61 -13.21
C ALA A 150 -8.85 12.30 -14.12
N PHE A 151 -8.42 13.24 -14.95
CA PHE A 151 -7.22 13.08 -15.77
C PHE A 151 -6.01 13.68 -15.04
N LYS A 152 -5.07 12.84 -14.59
CA LYS A 152 -3.89 13.29 -13.81
C LYS A 152 -2.61 12.59 -14.25
N LYS A 153 -1.55 13.40 -14.43
CA LYS A 153 -0.17 12.95 -14.76
C LYS A 153 -0.13 11.96 -15.96
N GLY A 154 -0.99 12.17 -16.97
CA GLY A 154 -1.08 11.35 -18.19
C GLY A 154 -1.96 10.10 -18.08
N VAL A 155 -2.66 9.89 -16.96
CA VAL A 155 -3.48 8.69 -16.70
C VAL A 155 -4.95 9.10 -16.54
N ASP A 156 -5.84 8.35 -17.18
CA ASP A 156 -7.28 8.39 -16.92
C ASP A 156 -7.59 7.68 -15.60
N ARG A 157 -8.06 8.41 -14.58
CA ARG A 157 -8.53 7.81 -13.32
C ARG A 157 -10.04 7.77 -13.34
N VAL A 158 -10.63 6.58 -13.25
CA VAL A 158 -12.08 6.37 -13.28
C VAL A 158 -12.52 5.77 -11.96
N PHE A 159 -13.57 6.34 -11.38
CA PHE A 159 -14.13 5.90 -10.10
C PHE A 159 -15.56 5.41 -10.27
N VAL A 160 -15.81 4.15 -9.90
CA VAL A 160 -17.13 3.52 -9.94
C VAL A 160 -17.93 3.97 -8.72
N ASP A 161 -18.95 4.81 -8.95
CA ASP A 161 -19.81 5.38 -7.92
C ASP A 161 -21.06 4.51 -7.69
N HIS A 162 -21.25 4.13 -6.43
CA HIS A 162 -22.39 3.34 -5.95
C HIS A 162 -22.52 3.52 -4.43
N PRO A 163 -23.74 3.53 -3.84
CA PRO A 163 -23.94 3.69 -2.40
C PRO A 163 -23.10 2.73 -1.52
N LEU A 164 -22.90 1.48 -1.97
CA LEU A 164 -22.09 0.49 -1.25
C LEU A 164 -20.58 0.77 -1.20
N PHE A 165 -20.09 1.78 -1.92
CA PHE A 165 -18.74 2.32 -1.75
C PHE A 165 -18.76 3.61 -0.95
N LEU A 166 -19.69 4.52 -1.26
CA LEU A 166 -19.71 5.89 -0.75
C LEU A 166 -20.31 6.02 0.67
N GLU A 167 -21.31 5.22 1.02
CA GLU A 167 -22.10 5.39 2.27
C GLU A 167 -21.61 4.53 3.44
N LYS A 168 -20.56 3.71 3.24
CA LYS A 168 -20.14 2.68 4.22
C LYS A 168 -19.61 3.24 5.54
N VAL A 169 -19.09 4.47 5.55
CA VAL A 169 -18.52 5.13 6.73
C VAL A 169 -18.77 6.64 6.64
N TRP A 170 -19.60 7.18 7.54
CA TRP A 170 -19.72 8.64 7.70
C TRP A 170 -18.42 9.24 8.26
N GLY A 171 -18.00 10.38 7.71
CA GLY A 171 -16.85 11.17 8.21
C GLY A 171 -15.50 10.83 7.55
N GLN A 172 -15.51 10.77 6.21
CA GLN A 172 -14.48 10.22 5.32
C GLN A 172 -14.24 8.72 5.51
N THR A 173 -14.13 7.98 4.40
CA THR A 173 -14.13 6.51 4.44
C THR A 173 -12.86 5.90 5.03
N LYS A 174 -11.79 6.72 5.17
CA LYS A 174 -10.54 6.40 5.89
C LYS A 174 -9.96 5.05 5.43
N GLN A 175 -9.22 4.35 6.29
CA GLN A 175 -8.65 3.04 5.98
C GLN A 175 -9.67 1.88 6.03
N LYS A 176 -10.98 2.17 6.13
CA LYS A 176 -12.06 1.18 6.32
C LYS A 176 -12.71 0.71 5.02
N LEU A 177 -11.93 0.64 3.93
CA LEU A 177 -12.42 0.31 2.59
C LEU A 177 -13.09 -1.08 2.53
N TYR A 178 -12.55 -2.03 3.29
CA TYR A 178 -12.90 -3.46 3.22
C TYR A 178 -13.79 -3.94 4.38
N GLY A 179 -13.87 -3.18 5.48
CA GLY A 179 -14.58 -3.60 6.69
C GLY A 179 -14.66 -2.53 7.78
N PRO A 180 -15.62 -2.63 8.73
CA PRO A 180 -15.88 -1.61 9.75
C PRO A 180 -14.82 -1.55 10.87
N LYS A 181 -14.04 -2.62 11.05
CA LYS A 181 -12.92 -2.75 12.01
C LYS A 181 -11.82 -3.60 11.39
N TRP A 182 -10.58 -3.45 11.85
CA TRP A 182 -9.49 -4.36 11.47
C TRP A 182 -9.86 -5.83 11.76
N GLY A 183 -9.49 -6.72 10.84
CA GLY A 183 -9.81 -8.15 10.92
C GLY A 183 -11.28 -8.53 10.70
N LYS A 184 -12.22 -7.58 10.55
CA LYS A 184 -13.63 -7.84 10.21
C LYS A 184 -14.03 -7.14 8.91
N ASP A 185 -14.26 -7.94 7.88
CA ASP A 185 -14.71 -7.53 6.55
C ASP A 185 -16.21 -7.17 6.51
N TYR A 186 -16.63 -6.43 5.48
CA TYR A 186 -18.05 -6.26 5.15
C TYR A 186 -18.62 -7.51 4.46
N GLU A 187 -19.84 -7.91 4.82
CA GLU A 187 -20.51 -9.11 4.30
C GLU A 187 -20.83 -9.01 2.80
N ASP A 188 -21.07 -7.81 2.27
CA ASP A 188 -21.35 -7.58 0.85
C ASP A 188 -20.10 -7.58 -0.04
N ASN A 189 -18.88 -7.72 0.50
CA ASN A 189 -17.63 -7.66 -0.25
C ASN A 189 -17.63 -8.55 -1.50
N GLN A 190 -18.14 -9.78 -1.41
CA GLN A 190 -18.21 -10.71 -2.53
C GLN A 190 -18.95 -10.13 -3.74
N LEU A 191 -20.17 -9.64 -3.52
CA LEU A 191 -21.04 -9.11 -4.57
C LEU A 191 -20.63 -7.70 -4.98
N ARG A 192 -20.12 -6.90 -4.04
CA ARG A 192 -19.63 -5.54 -4.27
C ARG A 192 -18.43 -5.52 -5.22
N PHE A 193 -17.47 -6.43 -5.04
CA PHE A 193 -16.32 -6.53 -5.94
C PHE A 193 -16.64 -7.29 -7.26
N ALA A 194 -17.64 -8.17 -7.27
CA ALA A 194 -18.19 -8.73 -8.52
C ALA A 194 -18.83 -7.66 -9.40
N MET A 195 -19.69 -6.82 -8.82
CA MET A 195 -20.30 -5.66 -9.47
C MET A 195 -19.23 -4.68 -9.99
N PHE A 196 -18.22 -4.37 -9.18
CA PHE A 196 -17.08 -3.53 -9.60
C PHE A 196 -16.34 -4.10 -10.82
N CYS A 197 -16.06 -5.41 -10.85
CA CYS A 197 -15.42 -6.05 -12.01
C CYS A 197 -16.27 -5.92 -13.29
N LYS A 198 -17.60 -6.06 -13.20
CA LYS A 198 -18.51 -5.82 -14.33
C LYS A 198 -18.50 -4.35 -14.77
N ALA A 199 -18.58 -3.41 -13.82
CA ALA A 199 -18.54 -1.98 -14.08
C ALA A 199 -17.23 -1.54 -14.78
N ALA A 200 -16.09 -2.11 -14.38
CA ALA A 200 -14.79 -1.84 -14.99
C ALA A 200 -14.72 -2.25 -16.47
N LEU A 201 -15.33 -3.39 -16.84
CA LEU A 201 -15.44 -3.82 -18.25
C LEU A 201 -16.32 -2.87 -19.06
N ILE A 202 -17.48 -2.45 -18.52
CA ILE A 202 -18.38 -1.51 -19.20
C ILE A 202 -17.72 -0.14 -19.39
N ALA A 203 -17.05 0.39 -18.36
CA ALA A 203 -16.29 1.64 -18.47
C ALA A 203 -15.25 1.55 -19.59
N THR A 204 -14.46 0.47 -19.62
CA THR A 204 -13.43 0.27 -20.66
C THR A 204 -14.00 0.24 -22.07
N GLN A 205 -15.10 -0.47 -22.28
CA GLN A 205 -15.71 -0.61 -23.61
C GLN A 205 -16.43 0.68 -24.06
N LYS A 206 -17.16 1.35 -23.16
CA LYS A 206 -18.18 2.35 -23.52
C LYS A 206 -17.91 3.78 -23.04
N LEU A 207 -17.14 3.99 -21.98
CA LEU A 207 -16.91 5.35 -21.44
C LEU A 207 -15.99 6.13 -22.39
N SER A 208 -16.47 7.26 -22.91
CA SER A 208 -15.70 8.12 -23.81
C SER A 208 -14.77 9.03 -23.02
N LEU A 209 -13.45 8.83 -23.16
CA LEU A 209 -12.42 9.56 -22.42
C LEU A 209 -11.47 10.24 -23.42
N GLY A 210 -11.56 11.57 -23.53
CA GLY A 210 -10.86 12.32 -24.58
C GLY A 210 -11.49 12.15 -25.98
N GLY A 211 -12.80 11.89 -26.04
CA GLY A 211 -13.58 11.83 -27.29
C GLY A 211 -13.82 10.42 -27.87
N TYR A 212 -13.20 9.38 -27.31
CA TYR A 212 -13.41 7.99 -27.70
C TYR A 212 -13.15 7.03 -26.53
N SER A 213 -13.76 5.84 -26.52
CA SER A 213 -13.54 4.85 -25.46
C SER A 213 -12.21 4.10 -25.62
N TYR A 214 -11.86 3.28 -24.62
CA TYR A 214 -10.72 2.36 -24.73
C TYR A 214 -11.05 1.15 -25.63
N GLY A 215 -12.33 0.77 -25.70
CA GLY A 215 -12.80 -0.34 -26.52
C GLY A 215 -12.29 -1.69 -25.99
N GLU A 216 -12.12 -2.65 -26.90
CA GLU A 216 -11.87 -4.06 -26.53
C GLU A 216 -10.43 -4.54 -26.76
N ASN A 217 -9.61 -3.77 -27.48
CA ASN A 217 -8.20 -4.10 -27.71
C ASN A 217 -7.33 -3.45 -26.61
N VAL A 218 -7.33 -4.08 -25.43
CA VAL A 218 -6.73 -3.57 -24.19
C VAL A 218 -5.98 -4.66 -23.42
N VAL A 219 -4.98 -4.25 -22.64
CA VAL A 219 -4.32 -5.09 -21.65
C VAL A 219 -4.80 -4.69 -20.26
N PHE A 220 -5.58 -5.57 -19.62
CA PHE A 220 -5.99 -5.43 -18.23
C PHE A 220 -4.88 -5.86 -17.26
N VAL A 221 -4.72 -5.12 -16.17
CA VAL A 221 -3.93 -5.48 -15.00
C VAL A 221 -4.87 -5.51 -13.80
N ALA A 222 -5.34 -6.71 -13.44
CA ALA A 222 -6.23 -6.94 -12.31
C ALA A 222 -5.41 -7.10 -11.03
N ASN A 223 -5.62 -6.23 -10.05
CA ASN A 223 -4.82 -6.17 -8.82
C ASN A 223 -5.53 -6.85 -7.64
N ASP A 224 -4.88 -7.87 -7.07
CA ASP A 224 -5.38 -8.70 -5.97
C ASP A 224 -6.81 -9.28 -6.18
N TRP A 225 -7.37 -9.87 -5.12
CA TRP A 225 -8.63 -10.61 -5.17
C TRP A 225 -9.84 -9.74 -5.56
N HIS A 226 -9.78 -8.44 -5.28
CA HIS A 226 -10.82 -7.46 -5.60
C HIS A 226 -11.14 -7.37 -7.10
N ALA A 227 -10.14 -7.62 -7.95
CA ALA A 227 -10.25 -7.56 -9.40
C ALA A 227 -10.22 -8.96 -10.05
N ALA A 228 -10.12 -10.04 -9.27
CA ALA A 228 -9.83 -11.39 -9.78
C ALA A 228 -10.98 -12.04 -10.56
N LEU A 229 -12.21 -11.54 -10.44
CA LEU A 229 -13.34 -11.94 -11.29
C LEU A 229 -13.25 -11.36 -12.72
N LEU A 230 -12.49 -10.29 -12.95
CA LEU A 230 -12.34 -9.66 -14.25
C LEU A 230 -11.84 -10.62 -15.36
N PRO A 231 -10.73 -11.38 -15.20
CA PRO A 231 -10.32 -12.37 -16.19
C PRO A 231 -11.36 -13.46 -16.44
N MET A 232 -12.12 -13.88 -15.41
CA MET A 232 -13.21 -14.86 -15.57
C MET A 232 -14.33 -14.28 -16.45
N TYR A 233 -14.71 -13.02 -16.24
CA TYR A 233 -15.70 -12.34 -17.08
C TYR A 233 -15.22 -12.13 -18.52
N LEU A 234 -13.93 -11.83 -18.74
CA LEU A 234 -13.35 -11.77 -20.08
C LEU A 234 -13.39 -13.14 -20.77
N GLN A 235 -13.02 -14.22 -20.06
CA GLN A 235 -13.07 -15.58 -20.59
C GLN A 235 -14.50 -15.96 -21.04
N VAL A 236 -15.51 -15.67 -20.20
CA VAL A 236 -16.92 -15.94 -20.51
C VAL A 236 -17.41 -15.11 -21.71
N ALA A 237 -17.09 -13.82 -21.77
CA ALA A 237 -17.49 -12.96 -22.88
C ALA A 237 -16.86 -13.41 -24.21
N ARG A 238 -15.56 -13.77 -24.21
CA ARG A 238 -14.87 -14.33 -25.38
C ARG A 238 -15.52 -15.63 -25.86
N ALA A 239 -15.78 -16.55 -24.93
CA ALA A 239 -16.36 -17.87 -25.23
C ALA A 239 -17.78 -17.79 -25.83
N LYS A 240 -18.55 -16.76 -25.48
CA LYS A 240 -19.87 -16.48 -26.06
C LYS A 240 -19.85 -15.65 -27.35
N GLY A 241 -18.70 -15.09 -27.74
CA GLY A 241 -18.61 -14.12 -28.83
C GLY A 241 -19.11 -12.71 -28.48
N GLU A 242 -19.26 -12.37 -27.20
CA GLU A 242 -19.73 -11.06 -26.70
C GLU A 242 -18.64 -9.97 -26.73
N GLY A 243 -17.46 -10.25 -27.33
CA GLY A 243 -16.35 -9.31 -27.51
C GLY A 243 -15.02 -9.77 -26.91
N TRP A 244 -14.11 -8.82 -26.70
CA TRP A 244 -12.84 -8.96 -25.96
C TRP A 244 -11.82 -9.97 -26.51
N GLN A 245 -11.95 -10.38 -27.76
CA GLN A 245 -11.13 -11.45 -28.37
C GLN A 245 -9.62 -11.12 -28.37
N ASN A 246 -9.28 -9.85 -28.59
CA ASN A 246 -7.88 -9.37 -28.59
C ASN A 246 -7.39 -8.89 -27.21
N ALA A 247 -8.29 -8.76 -26.23
CA ALA A 247 -7.89 -8.30 -24.91
C ALA A 247 -6.92 -9.30 -24.25
N LYS A 248 -6.10 -8.82 -23.32
CA LYS A 248 -5.26 -9.65 -22.45
C LYS A 248 -5.44 -9.24 -20.99
N CYS A 249 -5.31 -10.17 -20.05
CA CYS A 249 -5.43 -9.88 -18.63
C CYS A 249 -4.29 -10.50 -17.82
N SER A 250 -3.50 -9.65 -17.15
CA SER A 250 -2.55 -10.07 -16.12
C SER A 250 -3.18 -9.98 -14.73
N MET A 251 -3.03 -11.02 -13.92
CA MET A 251 -3.26 -10.94 -12.48
C MET A 251 -2.00 -10.43 -11.80
N LEU A 252 -2.05 -9.27 -11.14
CA LEU A 252 -0.95 -8.71 -10.35
C LEU A 252 -1.23 -8.93 -8.86
N LEU A 253 -0.47 -9.84 -8.27
CA LEU A 253 -0.59 -10.27 -6.87
C LEU A 253 0.35 -9.41 -6.00
N HIS A 254 -0.22 -8.60 -5.11
CA HIS A 254 0.55 -7.79 -4.14
C HIS A 254 0.67 -8.51 -2.79
N ASN A 255 -0.37 -9.26 -2.38
CA ASN A 255 -0.35 -10.04 -1.15
C ASN A 255 -1.23 -11.29 -1.21
N LEU A 256 -0.61 -12.47 -1.34
CA LEU A 256 -1.30 -13.75 -1.49
C LEU A 256 -2.02 -14.26 -0.22
N ALA A 257 -1.83 -13.62 0.93
CA ALA A 257 -2.63 -13.91 2.13
C ALA A 257 -4.11 -13.49 2.00
N PHE A 258 -4.42 -12.55 1.10
CA PHE A 258 -5.78 -12.07 0.85
C PHE A 258 -6.29 -12.57 -0.51
N GLN A 259 -7.06 -13.66 -0.49
CA GLN A 259 -7.42 -14.41 -1.71
C GLN A 259 -8.88 -14.24 -2.17
N GLY A 260 -9.70 -13.50 -1.41
CA GLY A 260 -11.14 -13.48 -1.60
C GLY A 260 -11.73 -14.88 -1.35
N ARG A 261 -11.47 -15.42 -0.15
CA ARG A 261 -11.98 -16.71 0.32
C ARG A 261 -13.40 -16.50 0.87
N PHE A 262 -14.42 -16.88 0.10
CA PHE A 262 -15.83 -16.70 0.48
C PHE A 262 -16.50 -18.05 0.76
N PRO A 263 -17.41 -18.16 1.75
CA PRO A 263 -18.15 -19.40 1.98
C PRO A 263 -18.76 -19.97 0.68
N SER A 264 -18.78 -21.29 0.57
CA SER A 264 -19.49 -21.98 -0.51
C SER A 264 -20.97 -21.54 -0.57
N ASP A 265 -21.42 -21.12 -1.74
CA ASP A 265 -22.82 -20.76 -2.01
C ASP A 265 -23.33 -21.59 -3.21
N PRO A 266 -24.39 -22.40 -3.06
CA PRO A 266 -25.04 -23.12 -4.17
C PRO A 266 -25.58 -22.20 -5.28
N LYS A 267 -25.87 -20.92 -4.97
CA LYS A 267 -26.34 -19.89 -5.92
C LYS A 267 -25.23 -18.98 -6.45
N ALA A 268 -23.96 -19.33 -6.22
CA ALA A 268 -22.84 -18.49 -6.62
C ALA A 268 -22.75 -18.26 -8.14
N ALA A 269 -23.17 -19.23 -8.97
CA ALA A 269 -23.18 -19.07 -10.42
C ALA A 269 -24.17 -17.98 -10.87
N GLU A 270 -25.39 -18.04 -10.34
CA GLU A 270 -26.44 -17.07 -10.57
C GLU A 270 -26.02 -15.68 -10.03
N ARG A 271 -25.53 -15.61 -8.79
CA ARG A 271 -25.18 -14.34 -8.11
C ARG A 271 -23.92 -13.65 -8.62
N LEU A 272 -22.92 -14.41 -9.06
CA LEU A 272 -21.70 -13.87 -9.67
C LEU A 272 -21.87 -13.67 -11.19
N HIS A 273 -22.98 -14.11 -11.79
CA HIS A 273 -23.24 -14.06 -13.23
C HIS A 273 -22.09 -14.74 -14.01
N LEU A 274 -21.76 -15.96 -13.59
CA LEU A 274 -20.72 -16.84 -14.13
C LEU A 274 -21.30 -18.24 -14.44
N PRO A 275 -20.82 -18.93 -15.49
CA PRO A 275 -21.13 -20.34 -15.74
C PRO A 275 -20.77 -21.25 -14.55
N LYS A 276 -21.53 -22.33 -14.35
CA LYS A 276 -21.40 -23.23 -13.20
C LYS A 276 -20.03 -23.91 -13.14
N ASP A 277 -19.47 -24.26 -14.29
CA ASP A 277 -18.12 -24.81 -14.45
C ASP A 277 -17.02 -23.83 -14.01
N ILE A 278 -17.16 -22.54 -14.33
CA ILE A 278 -16.21 -21.50 -13.87
C ILE A 278 -16.30 -21.33 -12.34
N VAL A 279 -17.51 -21.36 -11.77
CA VAL A 279 -17.69 -21.30 -10.30
C VAL A 279 -17.18 -22.56 -9.61
N GLU A 280 -17.39 -23.74 -10.19
CA GLU A 280 -16.83 -24.98 -9.69
C GLU A 280 -15.30 -24.96 -9.73
N SER A 281 -14.72 -24.39 -10.80
CA SER A 281 -13.27 -24.24 -10.93
C SER A 281 -12.62 -23.35 -9.85
N MET A 282 -13.40 -22.52 -9.14
CA MET A 282 -12.91 -21.70 -8.02
C MET A 282 -13.19 -22.30 -6.63
N ARG A 283 -13.81 -23.48 -6.52
CA ARG A 283 -14.02 -24.16 -5.22
C ARG A 283 -12.74 -24.82 -4.72
N ILE A 284 -12.48 -24.69 -3.41
CA ILE A 284 -11.37 -25.33 -2.70
C ILE A 284 -11.71 -25.47 -1.21
N VAL A 285 -11.19 -26.52 -0.56
CA VAL A 285 -11.29 -26.73 0.89
C VAL A 285 -10.09 -26.10 1.57
N GLN A 286 -10.30 -24.98 2.27
CA GLN A 286 -9.24 -24.20 2.93
C GLN A 286 -9.87 -23.32 4.04
N PRO A 287 -9.10 -22.75 4.99
CA PRO A 287 -9.63 -21.82 5.98
C PRO A 287 -10.05 -20.48 5.35
N LEU A 288 -11.19 -19.91 5.73
CA LEU A 288 -11.62 -18.59 5.22
C LEU A 288 -10.65 -17.44 5.53
N LYS A 289 -9.89 -17.56 6.63
CA LYS A 289 -8.86 -16.61 7.05
C LYS A 289 -7.57 -17.35 7.35
N VAL A 290 -6.45 -16.85 6.84
CA VAL A 290 -5.11 -17.35 7.18
C VAL A 290 -4.85 -17.11 8.68
N GLY A 291 -4.18 -18.06 9.34
CA GLY A 291 -3.83 -17.99 10.75
C GLY A 291 -4.71 -18.84 11.67
N LYS A 292 -4.87 -18.38 12.92
CA LYS A 292 -5.54 -19.10 14.00
C LYS A 292 -6.72 -18.31 14.56
N GLN A 293 -7.57 -19.00 15.32
CA GLN A 293 -8.66 -18.42 16.12
C GLN A 293 -8.44 -18.71 17.61
N LYS A 294 -8.84 -17.77 18.46
CA LYS A 294 -8.85 -17.94 19.92
C LYS A 294 -10.15 -18.63 20.35
N LYS A 295 -10.09 -19.93 20.67
CA LYS A 295 -11.23 -20.72 21.16
C LYS A 295 -11.37 -20.56 22.67
N GLN A 296 -12.57 -20.26 23.16
CA GLN A 296 -12.84 -20.22 24.59
C GLN A 296 -12.87 -21.65 25.15
N THR A 297 -12.03 -21.93 26.15
CA THR A 297 -12.01 -23.22 26.86
C THR A 297 -12.94 -23.16 28.09
N LYS A 298 -13.24 -24.30 28.72
CA LYS A 298 -14.07 -24.33 29.93
C LYS A 298 -13.32 -23.72 31.12
N GLY A 299 -13.53 -22.43 31.34
CA GLY A 299 -12.92 -21.65 32.42
C GLY A 299 -13.12 -20.16 32.18
N LEU A 300 -13.02 -19.33 33.23
CA LEU A 300 -13.39 -17.92 33.13
C LEU A 300 -12.39 -17.04 32.34
N LYS A 301 -11.17 -17.53 32.05
CA LYS A 301 -10.09 -16.73 31.44
C LYS A 301 -9.20 -17.42 30.39
N SER A 302 -9.23 -18.74 30.23
CA SER A 302 -8.34 -19.46 29.31
C SER A 302 -8.87 -19.48 27.87
N ARG A 303 -8.13 -18.85 26.95
CA ARG A 303 -8.32 -18.94 25.49
C ARG A 303 -7.19 -19.75 24.89
N GLU A 304 -7.51 -20.74 24.07
CA GLU A 304 -6.54 -21.57 23.35
C GLU A 304 -6.49 -21.12 21.89
N GLU A 305 -5.29 -21.03 21.31
CA GLU A 305 -5.13 -20.77 19.88
C GLU A 305 -5.22 -22.07 19.08
N VAL A 306 -6.28 -22.22 18.29
CA VAL A 306 -6.45 -23.37 17.40
C VAL A 306 -6.45 -22.89 15.93
N PRO A 307 -5.98 -23.71 14.97
CA PRO A 307 -6.09 -23.38 13.56
C PRO A 307 -7.52 -23.04 13.13
N ASN A 308 -7.65 -22.16 12.15
CA ASN A 308 -8.94 -21.92 11.50
C ASN A 308 -9.36 -23.19 10.73
N PRO A 309 -10.62 -23.67 10.86
CA PRO A 309 -11.06 -24.89 10.21
C PRO A 309 -11.08 -24.70 8.70
N ALA A 310 -10.57 -25.69 7.97
CA ALA A 310 -10.76 -25.75 6.53
C ALA A 310 -12.22 -26.07 6.21
N ILE A 311 -12.82 -25.30 5.31
CA ILE A 311 -14.19 -25.51 4.83
C ILE A 311 -14.20 -25.39 3.30
N GLU A 312 -15.23 -25.91 2.64
CA GLU A 312 -15.45 -25.60 1.23
C GLU A 312 -15.75 -24.11 1.05
N CYS A 313 -14.98 -23.46 0.19
CA CYS A 313 -15.10 -22.04 -0.09
C CYS A 313 -14.78 -21.74 -1.56
N LEU A 314 -15.21 -20.58 -2.03
CA LEU A 314 -14.82 -20.00 -3.31
C LEU A 314 -13.52 -19.20 -3.11
N ASN A 315 -12.55 -19.37 -4.00
CA ASN A 315 -11.27 -18.67 -3.98
C ASN A 315 -11.11 -17.80 -5.25
N PHE A 316 -11.33 -16.49 -5.10
CA PHE A 316 -11.32 -15.56 -6.23
C PHE A 316 -9.94 -15.45 -6.89
N ILE A 317 -8.84 -15.46 -6.12
CA ILE A 317 -7.48 -15.50 -6.70
C ILE A 317 -7.26 -16.77 -7.51
N MET A 318 -7.67 -17.95 -7.01
CA MET A 318 -7.51 -19.20 -7.75
C MET A 318 -8.27 -19.18 -9.09
N GLY A 319 -9.53 -18.73 -9.10
CA GLY A 319 -10.29 -18.57 -10.35
C GLY A 319 -9.66 -17.54 -11.28
N GLY A 320 -9.14 -16.44 -10.74
CA GLY A 320 -8.48 -15.39 -11.51
C GLY A 320 -7.18 -15.87 -12.14
N ILE A 321 -6.40 -16.66 -11.40
CA ILE A 321 -5.21 -17.36 -11.88
C ILE A 321 -5.58 -18.35 -12.99
N LYS A 322 -6.67 -19.14 -12.87
CA LYS A 322 -7.11 -20.04 -13.95
C LYS A 322 -7.43 -19.26 -15.23
N ALA A 323 -8.19 -18.17 -15.13
CA ALA A 323 -8.71 -17.42 -16.27
C ALA A 323 -7.75 -16.39 -16.92
N CYS A 324 -6.70 -15.93 -16.23
CA CYS A 324 -5.82 -14.88 -16.75
C CYS A 324 -4.89 -15.34 -17.91
N ASP A 325 -4.27 -14.41 -18.60
CA ASP A 325 -3.22 -14.69 -19.59
C ASP A 325 -1.83 -14.84 -18.92
N SER A 326 -1.58 -14.17 -17.78
CA SER A 326 -0.32 -14.28 -17.03
C SER A 326 -0.47 -13.88 -15.54
N ILE A 327 0.46 -14.36 -14.69
CA ILE A 327 0.57 -13.96 -13.29
C ILE A 327 1.82 -13.08 -13.08
N LEU A 328 1.63 -11.94 -12.44
CA LEU A 328 2.67 -11.01 -12.03
C LEU A 328 2.65 -10.86 -10.49
N THR A 329 3.78 -10.48 -9.90
CA THR A 329 3.86 -10.09 -8.49
C THR A 329 4.97 -9.08 -8.22
N VAL A 330 4.98 -8.48 -7.03
CA VAL A 330 5.72 -7.27 -6.65
C VAL A 330 7.21 -7.47 -6.30
N SER A 331 7.75 -8.70 -6.38
CA SER A 331 9.20 -8.91 -6.42
C SER A 331 9.62 -10.29 -6.97
N PRO A 332 10.84 -10.42 -7.56
CA PRO A 332 11.40 -11.71 -7.98
C PRO A 332 11.67 -12.70 -6.83
N GLY A 333 11.86 -12.20 -5.60
CA GLY A 333 12.03 -13.04 -4.41
C GLY A 333 10.69 -13.65 -4.00
N TYR A 334 9.67 -12.80 -3.84
CA TYR A 334 8.33 -13.23 -3.47
C TYR A 334 7.71 -14.17 -4.51
N ALA A 335 7.94 -13.95 -5.81
CA ALA A 335 7.54 -14.89 -6.87
C ALA A 335 8.06 -16.31 -6.66
N LYS A 336 9.28 -16.48 -6.16
CA LYS A 336 9.86 -17.79 -5.81
C LYS A 336 9.26 -18.34 -4.52
N GLU A 337 9.01 -17.48 -3.54
CA GLU A 337 8.44 -17.87 -2.25
C GLU A 337 7.03 -18.43 -2.39
N VAL A 338 6.13 -17.74 -3.10
CA VAL A 338 4.74 -18.19 -3.27
C VAL A 338 4.61 -19.46 -4.11
N ALA A 339 5.60 -19.77 -4.94
CA ALA A 339 5.66 -20.99 -5.76
C ALA A 339 6.44 -22.14 -5.09
N ALA A 340 6.93 -21.96 -3.86
CA ALA A 340 7.83 -22.92 -3.20
C ALA A 340 7.14 -23.93 -2.28
N SER A 341 6.12 -23.53 -1.51
CA SER A 341 5.48 -24.39 -0.51
C SER A 341 4.08 -23.91 -0.10
N PRO A 342 3.22 -24.78 0.47
CA PRO A 342 1.85 -24.43 0.88
C PRO A 342 1.75 -23.27 1.85
N GLU A 343 2.71 -23.15 2.77
CA GLU A 343 2.73 -22.12 3.80
C GLU A 343 2.98 -20.73 3.19
N LYS A 344 3.81 -20.67 2.14
CA LYS A 344 4.20 -19.42 1.46
C LYS A 344 3.28 -19.07 0.28
N GLY A 345 2.80 -20.08 -0.44
CA GLY A 345 1.78 -19.96 -1.48
C GLY A 345 0.37 -19.81 -0.92
N CYS A 346 0.18 -19.95 0.40
CA CYS A 346 -1.11 -19.95 1.07
C CYS A 346 -2.10 -20.89 0.35
N GLU A 347 -1.71 -22.15 0.19
CA GLU A 347 -2.49 -23.25 -0.44
C GLU A 347 -2.76 -23.05 -1.96
N LEU A 348 -2.00 -22.17 -2.64
CA LEU A 348 -2.08 -21.92 -4.10
C LEU A 348 -0.74 -22.07 -4.84
N GLU A 349 0.28 -22.61 -4.20
CA GLU A 349 1.64 -22.80 -4.73
C GLU A 349 1.68 -23.63 -6.01
N ASP A 350 0.91 -24.73 -6.09
CA ASP A 350 0.93 -25.64 -7.24
C ASP A 350 0.39 -24.98 -8.50
N ILE A 351 -0.75 -24.28 -8.40
CA ILE A 351 -1.34 -23.58 -9.56
C ILE A 351 -0.50 -22.37 -10.01
N ILE A 352 0.14 -21.67 -9.06
CA ILE A 352 1.08 -20.59 -9.35
C ILE A 352 2.31 -21.14 -10.08
N LYS A 353 2.82 -22.30 -9.66
CA LYS A 353 3.97 -22.98 -10.26
C LYS A 353 3.66 -23.57 -11.63
N GLU A 354 2.47 -24.16 -11.82
CA GLU A 354 1.99 -24.70 -13.10
C GLU A 354 1.90 -23.60 -14.16
N LYS A 355 1.26 -22.47 -13.81
CA LYS A 355 1.05 -21.36 -14.75
C LYS A 355 2.28 -20.47 -14.94
N GLY A 356 3.17 -20.45 -13.96
CA GLY A 356 4.33 -19.57 -13.91
C GLY A 356 3.98 -18.16 -13.44
N ILE A 357 4.89 -17.57 -12.65
CA ILE A 357 4.73 -16.25 -12.04
C ILE A 357 5.97 -15.40 -12.25
N THR A 358 5.78 -14.17 -12.72
CA THR A 358 6.88 -13.21 -12.94
C THR A 358 6.88 -12.15 -11.84
N GLY A 359 7.95 -12.11 -11.07
CA GLY A 359 8.17 -11.06 -10.07
C GLY A 359 8.85 -9.83 -10.66
N ILE A 360 8.22 -8.66 -10.55
CA ILE A 360 8.77 -7.36 -10.93
C ILE A 360 8.88 -6.54 -9.65
N LEU A 361 10.08 -6.10 -9.30
CA LEU A 361 10.29 -5.33 -8.06
C LEU A 361 9.61 -3.96 -8.18
N ASN A 362 8.78 -3.61 -7.20
CA ASN A 362 8.17 -2.29 -7.12
C ASN A 362 9.24 -1.17 -7.10
N GLY A 363 9.01 -0.13 -7.90
CA GLY A 363 9.77 1.12 -7.81
C GLY A 363 9.34 1.97 -6.61
N VAL A 364 10.11 3.02 -6.35
CA VAL A 364 9.75 4.13 -5.45
C VAL A 364 9.53 5.38 -6.30
N GLU A 365 8.71 6.33 -5.81
CA GLU A 365 8.54 7.60 -6.50
C GLU A 365 9.80 8.45 -6.48
N ASP A 366 10.07 9.15 -7.60
CA ASP A 366 11.18 10.10 -7.74
C ASP A 366 11.21 11.18 -6.64
N ILE A 367 10.05 11.47 -6.04
CA ILE A 367 9.90 12.47 -4.98
C ILE A 367 10.63 12.07 -3.69
N VAL A 368 10.75 10.76 -3.40
CA VAL A 368 11.26 10.21 -2.13
C VAL A 368 12.79 10.27 -2.08
N LYS A 369 13.33 11.49 -2.03
CA LYS A 369 14.76 11.78 -1.91
C LYS A 369 14.97 12.85 -0.83
N PRO A 370 15.90 12.64 0.11
CA PRO A 370 16.10 13.57 1.23
C PRO A 370 16.64 14.95 0.84
N ASP A 371 16.98 15.18 -0.44
CA ASP A 371 17.37 16.46 -1.03
C ASP A 371 16.29 17.07 -1.94
N ASN A 372 15.05 16.56 -1.90
CA ASN A 372 13.94 17.11 -2.64
C ASN A 372 13.09 18.07 -1.80
N ASP A 373 13.12 19.35 -2.15
CA ASP A 373 12.30 20.44 -1.58
C ASP A 373 10.80 20.10 -1.49
N GLU A 374 10.25 19.30 -2.43
CA GLU A 374 8.83 18.92 -2.44
C GLU A 374 8.43 18.04 -1.24
N LEU A 375 9.38 17.40 -0.55
CA LEU A 375 9.10 16.65 0.69
C LEU A 375 8.88 17.56 1.90
N GLY A 376 9.19 18.86 1.81
CA GLY A 376 9.02 19.81 2.91
C GLY A 376 9.90 19.55 4.13
N LEU A 377 11.01 18.81 3.99
CA LEU A 377 11.97 18.60 5.07
C LEU A 377 12.70 19.91 5.39
N GLU A 378 12.76 20.30 6.66
CA GLU A 378 13.50 21.51 7.08
C GLU A 378 15.02 21.37 6.82
N VAL A 379 15.55 20.13 6.90
CA VAL A 379 16.96 19.81 6.67
C VAL A 379 17.11 18.83 5.51
N LEU A 380 17.51 19.38 4.36
CA LEU A 380 17.75 18.63 3.13
C LEU A 380 19.18 18.05 3.10
N TYR A 381 19.31 16.77 2.74
CA TYR A 381 20.58 16.05 2.69
C TYR A 381 20.62 15.00 1.58
N ASN A 382 21.81 14.64 1.11
CA ASN A 382 22.01 13.56 0.16
C ASN A 382 23.22 12.68 0.51
N ALA A 383 23.60 11.78 -0.40
CA ALA A 383 24.73 10.86 -0.21
C ALA A 383 26.09 11.54 0.05
N SER A 384 26.25 12.82 -0.31
CA SER A 384 27.46 13.61 -0.07
C SER A 384 27.42 14.44 1.21
N SER A 385 26.27 14.52 1.89
CA SER A 385 26.05 15.34 3.09
C SER A 385 25.37 14.54 4.22
N LEU A 386 25.79 13.30 4.44
CA LEU A 386 25.14 12.36 5.37
C LEU A 386 25.28 12.79 6.84
N GLU A 387 26.24 13.64 7.18
CA GLU A 387 26.42 14.24 8.50
C GLU A 387 25.18 15.01 8.97
N LYS A 388 24.42 15.61 8.05
CA LYS A 388 23.13 16.26 8.34
C LYS A 388 22.07 15.32 8.90
N LYS A 389 22.22 14.00 8.77
CA LYS A 389 21.33 13.03 9.45
C LYS A 389 21.39 13.15 10.98
N LEU A 390 22.46 13.71 11.54
CA LEU A 390 22.55 13.98 12.99
C LEU A 390 21.61 15.12 13.40
N GLU A 391 21.47 16.15 12.55
CA GLU A 391 20.53 17.27 12.73
C GLU A 391 19.08 16.78 12.62
N VAL A 392 18.76 16.05 11.54
CA VAL A 392 17.44 15.41 11.36
C VAL A 392 17.09 14.47 12.52
N LYS A 393 18.06 13.74 13.06
CA LYS A 393 17.88 12.88 14.24
C LYS A 393 17.59 13.70 15.50
N ALA A 394 18.34 14.77 15.75
CA ALA A 394 18.13 15.64 16.91
C ALA A 394 16.72 16.24 16.90
N MET A 395 16.27 16.73 15.74
CA MET A 395 14.90 17.22 15.54
C MET A 395 13.84 16.14 15.81
N MET A 396 14.06 14.91 15.35
CA MET A 396 13.13 13.80 15.62
C MET A 396 13.10 13.44 17.12
N GLN A 397 14.25 13.46 17.80
CA GLN A 397 14.32 13.23 19.25
C GLN A 397 13.53 14.30 20.01
N GLU A 398 13.76 15.58 19.70
CA GLU A 398 13.05 16.72 20.30
C GLU A 398 11.53 16.66 20.03
N ALA A 399 11.12 16.45 18.78
CA ALA A 399 9.71 16.38 18.38
C ALA A 399 8.94 15.22 19.04
N GLN A 400 9.62 14.14 19.43
CA GLN A 400 9.02 13.01 20.15
C GLN A 400 9.17 13.11 21.69
N GLY A 401 9.79 14.20 22.20
CA GLY A 401 9.99 14.43 23.63
C GLY A 401 11.10 13.57 24.25
N PHE A 402 12.02 13.05 23.45
CA PHE A 402 13.19 12.29 23.92
C PHE A 402 14.37 13.21 24.29
N ALA A 403 15.29 12.67 25.09
CA ALA A 403 16.60 13.29 25.25
C ALA A 403 17.36 13.30 23.91
N VAL A 404 17.83 14.49 23.51
CA VAL A 404 18.60 14.70 22.29
C VAL A 404 20.05 14.25 22.52
N ASP A 405 20.39 13.05 22.05
CA ASP A 405 21.76 12.55 22.02
C ASP A 405 22.06 11.88 20.65
N PRO A 406 23.07 12.38 19.89
CA PRO A 406 23.47 11.77 18.61
C PRO A 406 24.04 10.35 18.77
N LYS A 407 24.49 9.91 19.95
CA LYS A 407 25.05 8.57 20.22
C LYS A 407 23.98 7.52 20.47
N VAL A 408 22.87 7.86 21.13
CA VAL A 408 21.77 6.94 21.47
C VAL A 408 21.10 6.43 20.18
N PRO A 409 21.14 5.14 19.82
CA PRO A 409 20.50 4.64 18.60
C PRO A 409 18.99 4.89 18.61
N LEU A 410 18.47 5.40 17.49
CA LEU A 410 17.05 5.67 17.27
C LEU A 410 16.52 4.71 16.20
N PHE A 411 15.57 3.86 16.60
CA PHE A 411 14.87 2.92 15.72
C PHE A 411 13.47 3.45 15.41
N VAL A 412 13.07 3.38 14.15
CA VAL A 412 11.73 3.82 13.71
C VAL A 412 11.04 2.67 12.98
N PHE A 413 9.90 2.24 13.51
CA PHE A 413 8.98 1.34 12.84
C PHE A 413 7.85 2.16 12.20
N MET A 414 7.51 1.84 10.95
CA MET A 414 6.37 2.44 10.25
C MET A 414 5.59 1.37 9.48
N GLY A 415 4.32 1.17 9.82
CA GLY A 415 3.48 0.16 9.17
C GLY A 415 2.20 -0.16 9.94
N ARG A 416 1.35 -1.02 9.35
CA ARG A 416 0.16 -1.55 10.04
C ARG A 416 0.58 -2.35 11.26
N LEU A 417 -0.13 -2.17 12.38
CA LEU A 417 0.08 -2.95 13.60
C LEU A 417 -0.65 -4.29 13.47
N ASP A 418 0.02 -5.27 12.85
CA ASP A 418 -0.48 -6.62 12.66
C ASP A 418 0.64 -7.69 12.69
N ALA A 419 0.24 -8.95 12.67
CA ALA A 419 1.15 -10.09 12.63
C ALA A 419 1.94 -10.20 11.31
N GLN A 420 1.46 -9.61 10.20
CA GLN A 420 2.21 -9.57 8.94
C GLN A 420 3.47 -8.70 9.06
N LYS A 421 3.42 -7.67 9.92
CA LYS A 421 4.57 -6.83 10.27
C LYS A 421 5.37 -7.32 11.48
N GLY A 422 4.96 -8.41 12.13
CA GLY A 422 5.64 -9.01 13.28
C GLY A 422 5.72 -8.07 14.48
N VAL A 423 4.74 -7.17 14.64
CA VAL A 423 4.76 -6.12 15.66
C VAL A 423 4.67 -6.68 17.08
N ASP A 424 3.96 -7.80 17.24
CA ASP A 424 3.91 -8.62 18.45
C ASP A 424 5.31 -9.14 18.87
N ILE A 425 6.13 -9.56 17.90
CA ILE A 425 7.51 -10.00 18.14
C ILE A 425 8.41 -8.79 18.41
N LEU A 426 8.23 -7.70 17.68
CA LEU A 426 9.00 -6.46 17.86
C LEU A 426 8.77 -5.86 19.25
N PHE A 427 7.54 -5.82 19.77
CA PHE A 427 7.26 -5.31 21.11
C PHE A 427 7.94 -6.13 22.21
N GLN A 428 7.87 -7.47 22.14
CA GLN A 428 8.59 -8.35 23.07
C GLN A 428 10.11 -8.13 23.01
N ALA A 429 10.67 -7.96 21.81
CA ALA A 429 12.09 -7.69 21.64
C ALA A 429 12.50 -6.31 22.15
N VAL A 430 11.69 -5.28 21.93
CA VAL A 430 11.93 -3.91 22.42
C VAL A 430 11.84 -3.84 23.93
N GLU A 431 10.85 -4.50 24.55
CA GLU A 431 10.73 -4.58 25.99
C GLU A 431 11.96 -5.28 26.61
N ALA A 432 12.33 -6.46 26.12
CA ALA A 432 13.52 -7.18 26.59
C ALA A 432 14.83 -6.38 26.41
N VAL A 433 14.94 -5.62 25.31
CA VAL A 433 16.06 -4.69 25.12
C VAL A 433 16.04 -3.62 26.20
N LEU A 434 14.93 -2.91 26.40
CA LEU A 434 14.84 -1.83 27.39
C LEU A 434 15.01 -2.30 28.84
N GLU A 435 14.57 -3.51 29.18
CA GLU A 435 14.82 -4.13 30.51
C GLU A 435 16.29 -4.46 30.75
N SER A 436 17.08 -4.71 29.70
CA SER A 436 18.51 -5.02 29.83
C SER A 436 19.42 -3.80 30.07
N GLY A 437 18.86 -2.58 30.12
CA GLY A 437 19.55 -1.32 30.40
C GLY A 437 20.33 -0.57 29.29
N PRO A 438 20.33 -0.93 27.99
CA PRO A 438 20.95 -0.11 26.94
C PRO A 438 20.12 1.16 26.65
N GLU A 439 20.80 2.29 26.52
CA GLU A 439 20.19 3.53 26.04
C GLU A 439 19.88 3.42 24.54
N ALA A 440 18.63 3.10 24.22
CA ALA A 440 18.10 3.10 22.86
C ALA A 440 16.72 3.80 22.84
N GLN A 441 16.35 4.36 21.70
CA GLN A 441 15.07 5.03 21.48
C GLN A 441 14.30 4.35 20.34
N PHE A 442 12.98 4.27 20.49
CA PHE A 442 12.07 3.54 19.61
C PHE A 442 10.83 4.38 19.32
N VAL A 443 10.53 4.59 18.04
CA VAL A 443 9.30 5.25 17.58
C VAL A 443 8.52 4.25 16.73
N PHE A 444 7.27 3.98 17.10
CA PHE A 444 6.36 3.13 16.35
C PHE A 444 5.22 3.98 15.78
N MET A 445 5.12 4.04 14.45
CA MET A 445 4.12 4.82 13.73
C MET A 445 3.17 3.91 12.95
N GLY A 446 1.87 4.00 13.24
CA GLY A 446 0.84 3.27 12.51
C GLY A 446 -0.34 2.84 13.37
N SER A 447 -1.36 2.30 12.71
CA SER A 447 -2.59 1.79 13.31
C SER A 447 -2.85 0.34 12.89
N GLY A 448 -3.67 -0.38 13.63
CA GLY A 448 -3.98 -1.78 13.34
C GLY A 448 -4.87 -2.45 14.39
N ILE A 449 -4.44 -3.63 14.85
CA ILE A 449 -5.20 -4.45 15.78
C ILE A 449 -5.26 -3.76 17.15
N GLU A 450 -6.45 -3.68 17.73
CA GLU A 450 -6.77 -2.96 18.99
C GLU A 450 -5.85 -3.45 20.13
N GLU A 451 -5.65 -4.77 20.26
CA GLU A 451 -4.72 -5.35 21.26
C GLU A 451 -3.24 -4.99 21.05
N LEU A 452 -2.81 -4.61 19.84
CA LEU A 452 -1.42 -4.14 19.58
C LEU A 452 -1.29 -2.63 19.82
N GLU A 453 -2.37 -1.86 19.62
CA GLU A 453 -2.44 -0.45 20.00
C GLU A 453 -2.42 -0.28 21.54
N GLU A 454 -3.06 -1.20 22.28
CA GLU A 454 -2.96 -1.30 23.74
C GLU A 454 -1.51 -1.57 24.20
N VAL A 455 -0.85 -2.61 23.69
CA VAL A 455 0.55 -2.94 24.06
C VAL A 455 1.51 -1.80 23.72
N ALA A 456 1.33 -1.11 22.59
CA ALA A 456 2.13 0.08 22.26
C ALA A 456 1.98 1.20 23.31
N SER A 457 0.75 1.40 23.81
CA SER A 457 0.44 2.40 24.83
C SER A 457 1.02 2.00 26.20
N GLU A 458 0.99 0.71 26.54
CA GLU A 458 1.62 0.17 27.75
C GLU A 458 3.15 0.35 27.73
N LEU A 459 3.81 0.07 26.60
CA LEU A 459 5.25 0.28 26.43
C LEU A 459 5.65 1.76 26.53
N GLU A 460 4.86 2.68 25.96
CA GLU A 460 5.11 4.12 26.12
C GLU A 460 4.96 4.57 27.58
N ALA A 461 3.96 4.06 28.30
CA ALA A 461 3.77 4.36 29.72
C ALA A 461 4.89 3.76 30.60
N LYS A 462 5.41 2.57 30.26
CA LYS A 462 6.50 1.89 30.98
C LYS A 462 7.88 2.52 30.69
N TYR A 463 8.10 3.04 29.48
CA TYR A 463 9.40 3.59 29.03
C TYR A 463 9.29 4.97 28.36
N PRO A 464 8.75 6.00 29.03
CA PRO A 464 8.40 7.28 28.40
C PRO A 464 9.60 8.08 27.84
N ALA A 465 10.83 7.79 28.30
CA ALA A 465 12.06 8.41 27.80
C ALA A 465 12.69 7.67 26.59
N ASN A 466 12.17 6.50 26.24
CA ASN A 466 12.78 5.58 25.27
C ASN A 466 11.79 5.07 24.20
N PHE A 467 10.48 5.06 24.46
CA PHE A 467 9.47 4.51 23.56
C PHE A 467 8.35 5.51 23.29
N LYS A 468 7.93 5.63 22.02
CA LYS A 468 6.83 6.50 21.56
C LYS A 468 5.94 5.79 20.54
N ALA A 469 4.63 5.86 20.72
CA ALA A 469 3.62 5.26 19.86
C ALA A 469 2.75 6.33 19.17
N VAL A 470 2.91 6.50 17.86
CA VAL A 470 2.08 7.40 17.04
C VAL A 470 0.96 6.60 16.37
N LEU A 471 -0.08 6.33 17.16
CA LEU A 471 -1.20 5.46 16.78
C LEU A 471 -2.24 6.14 15.86
N SER A 472 -2.22 7.47 15.76
CA SER A 472 -3.21 8.26 15.02
C SER A 472 -2.93 8.42 13.52
N PHE A 473 -1.96 7.69 12.95
CA PHE A 473 -1.41 7.96 11.60
C PHE A 473 -2.44 7.75 10.46
N LYS A 474 -3.29 8.75 10.23
CA LYS A 474 -4.38 8.79 9.24
C LYS A 474 -3.93 9.25 7.84
N GLY A 475 -2.64 9.45 7.62
CA GLY A 475 -2.10 9.97 6.34
C GLY A 475 -2.51 11.42 6.01
N GLN A 476 -3.09 12.15 6.97
CA GLN A 476 -3.49 13.57 6.86
C GLN A 476 -2.98 14.45 8.01
N GLU A 477 -2.44 13.86 9.07
CA GLU A 477 -1.76 14.58 10.15
C GLU A 477 -0.32 14.83 9.67
N LYS A 478 0.12 16.09 9.71
CA LYS A 478 1.33 16.62 9.04
C LYS A 478 2.63 16.37 9.82
#